data_AF-A0A949B7X2-F1
#
_entry.id   AF-A0A949B7X2-F1
#
_cell.length_a   1.000
_cell.length_b   1.000
_cell.length_c   1.000
_cell.angle_alpha   90.00
_cell.angle_beta   90.00
_cell.angle_gamma   90.00
#
_symmetry.space_group_name_H-M   'P 1'
#
loop_
_entity.id
_entity.type
_entity.pdbx_description
1 polymer ?
#
loop_
_entity_poly.entity_id
_entity_poly.type
_entity_poly.pdbx_seq_one_letter_code
_entity_poly.pdbx_strand_id
1 'polypeptide(L)'
;MRINNKAINDKVIKKFLNLLDKGYGLEYCLEKFSPYRKDLESYLKILKGLENLGSIKNDEKLEDSILEKIYQSNNQPGKIPENNYDVSRIRVRPAFLKPAIIFLSVFVFFTLSFAGTVYASESSLPGEALYSVKRTYEDAQIVFTPYSNEGKLYFSFLNKRIFEADNLLNRDDAINEEAVENLLGEIDFNYGKCLEHKSFGKNDGERIGKFINGLRETFQKRRGANCNSYGQQANDNQNLEQQKGNINQNIQKSQNGQK
;
A
#
# COMPACT_ATOMS: atom_id res chain seq x y z
N MET A 1 12.53 20.93 -33.36
CA MET A 1 11.19 20.49 -32.94
C MET A 1 11.33 19.79 -31.59
N ARG A 2 10.98 20.44 -30.47
CA ARG A 2 11.11 19.87 -29.12
C ARG A 2 9.89 18.99 -28.84
N ILE A 3 10.07 17.67 -28.81
CA ILE A 3 9.02 16.74 -28.38
C ILE A 3 9.00 16.77 -26.85
N ASN A 4 8.09 17.54 -26.27
CA ASN A 4 7.83 17.51 -24.83
C ASN A 4 7.21 16.16 -24.49
N ASN A 5 8.00 15.27 -23.89
CA ASN A 5 7.54 13.95 -23.47
C ASN A 5 6.74 14.09 -22.16
N LYS A 6 5.46 14.45 -22.31
CA LYS A 6 4.55 14.61 -21.17
C LYS A 6 4.04 13.22 -20.78
N ALA A 7 4.48 12.73 -19.63
CA ALA A 7 4.03 11.45 -19.10
C ALA A 7 2.48 11.39 -19.06
N ILE A 8 1.93 10.27 -19.50
CA ILE A 8 0.50 9.97 -19.38
C ILE A 8 0.13 9.97 -17.90
N ASN A 9 -0.98 10.65 -17.55
CA ASN A 9 -1.58 10.55 -16.23
C ASN A 9 -2.82 9.63 -16.25
N ASP A 10 -3.20 9.12 -15.08
CA ASP A 10 -4.32 8.17 -14.94
C ASP A 10 -5.65 8.74 -15.45
N LYS A 11 -5.83 10.06 -15.36
CA LYS A 11 -7.03 10.74 -15.83
C LYS A 11 -7.17 10.67 -17.35
N VAL A 12 -6.07 10.71 -18.10
CA VAL A 12 -6.06 10.56 -19.55
C VAL A 12 -6.38 9.11 -19.93
N ILE A 13 -5.78 8.13 -19.26
CA ILE A 13 -6.06 6.70 -19.48
C ILE A 13 -7.55 6.40 -19.24
N LYS A 14 -8.11 6.86 -18.11
CA LYS A 14 -9.52 6.63 -17.78
C LYS A 14 -10.48 7.23 -18.82
N LYS A 15 -10.16 8.40 -19.36
CA LYS A 15 -10.96 9.02 -20.44
C LYS A 15 -10.83 8.27 -21.76
N PHE A 16 -9.64 7.78 -22.08
CA PHE A 16 -9.38 6.97 -23.27
C PHE A 16 -10.18 5.65 -23.22
N LEU A 17 -10.11 4.92 -22.11
CA LEU A 17 -10.86 3.67 -21.92
C LEU A 17 -12.38 3.89 -21.96
N ASN A 18 -12.89 4.99 -21.39
CA ASN A 18 -14.31 5.32 -21.45
C ASN A 18 -14.82 5.57 -22.88
N LEU A 19 -13.96 6.06 -23.78
CA LEU A 19 -14.34 6.24 -25.19
C LEU A 19 -14.32 4.91 -25.95
N LEU A 20 -13.35 4.04 -25.69
CA LEU A 20 -13.36 2.69 -26.28
C LEU A 20 -14.59 1.89 -25.84
N ASP A 21 -14.96 1.96 -24.56
CA ASP A 21 -16.14 1.29 -24.00
C ASP A 21 -17.47 1.77 -24.62
N LYS A 22 -17.51 3.03 -25.08
CA LYS A 22 -18.64 3.60 -25.83
C LYS A 22 -18.69 3.21 -27.31
N GLY A 23 -17.79 2.34 -27.76
CA GLY A 23 -17.74 1.85 -29.14
C GLY A 23 -17.10 2.81 -30.14
N TYR A 24 -16.37 3.85 -29.68
CA TYR A 24 -15.63 4.70 -30.61
C TYR A 24 -14.42 3.95 -31.19
N GLY A 25 -14.16 4.16 -32.48
CA GLY A 25 -13.00 3.56 -33.16
C GLY A 25 -11.66 3.96 -32.53
N LEU A 26 -10.68 3.07 -32.64
CA LEU A 26 -9.35 3.24 -32.04
C LEU A 26 -8.62 4.48 -32.58
N GLU A 27 -8.66 4.68 -33.89
CA GLU A 27 -8.06 5.79 -34.61
C GLU A 27 -8.64 7.13 -34.15
N TYR A 28 -9.97 7.19 -33.96
CA TYR A 28 -10.65 8.36 -33.42
C TYR A 28 -10.18 8.68 -31.99
N CYS A 29 -10.00 7.65 -31.15
CA CYS A 29 -9.52 7.83 -29.79
C CYS A 29 -8.05 8.31 -29.78
N LEU A 30 -7.18 7.75 -30.62
CA LEU A 30 -5.77 8.16 -30.72
C LEU A 30 -5.60 9.57 -31.26
N GLU A 31 -6.45 9.98 -32.21
CA GLU A 31 -6.48 11.34 -32.73
C GLU A 31 -6.89 12.34 -31.64
N LYS A 32 -7.92 12.00 -30.85
CA LYS A 32 -8.40 12.82 -29.72
C LYS A 32 -7.38 12.99 -28.60
N PHE A 33 -6.43 12.06 -28.46
CA PHE A 33 -5.31 12.13 -27.52
C PHE A 33 -3.95 12.19 -28.23
N SER A 34 -3.87 12.96 -29.33
CA SER A 34 -2.65 13.10 -30.14
C SER A 34 -1.36 13.39 -29.36
N PRO A 35 -1.34 14.17 -28.24
CA PRO A 35 -0.11 14.40 -27.49
C PRO A 35 0.47 13.16 -26.80
N TYR A 36 -0.36 12.13 -26.59
CA TYR A 36 -0.01 10.90 -25.87
C TYR A 36 0.00 9.67 -26.77
N ARG A 37 -0.09 9.87 -28.09
CA ARG A 37 -0.29 8.79 -29.07
C ARG A 37 0.74 7.67 -28.93
N LYS A 38 2.03 8.02 -28.83
CA LYS A 38 3.13 7.05 -28.77
C LYS A 38 3.07 6.15 -27.53
N ASP A 39 2.68 6.73 -26.40
CA ASP A 39 2.56 6.01 -25.14
C ASP A 39 1.29 5.13 -25.14
N LEU A 40 0.15 5.68 -25.61
CA LEU A 40 -1.10 4.92 -25.75
C LEU A 40 -0.97 3.74 -26.73
N GLU A 41 -0.23 3.91 -27.83
CA GLU A 41 0.08 2.81 -28.78
C GLU A 41 0.83 1.66 -28.10
N SER A 42 1.70 1.95 -27.14
CA SER A 42 2.42 0.92 -26.38
C SER A 42 1.48 0.13 -25.47
N TYR A 43 0.54 0.82 -24.78
CA TYR A 43 -0.50 0.15 -23.99
C TYR A 43 -1.45 -0.68 -24.85
N LEU A 44 -1.80 -0.20 -26.04
CA LEU A 44 -2.67 -0.92 -26.97
C LEU A 44 -2.05 -2.22 -27.48
N LYS A 45 -0.72 -2.28 -27.63
CA LYS A 45 -0.03 -3.54 -27.95
C LYS A 45 -0.20 -4.57 -26.84
N ILE A 46 -0.17 -4.15 -25.58
CA ILE A 46 -0.41 -5.03 -24.43
C ILE A 46 -1.87 -5.48 -24.42
N LEU A 47 -2.82 -4.56 -24.61
CA LEU A 47 -4.25 -4.87 -24.66
C LEU A 47 -4.61 -5.83 -25.80
N LYS A 48 -4.05 -5.65 -27.00
CA LYS A 48 -4.18 -6.60 -28.12
C LYS A 48 -3.55 -7.96 -27.79
N GLY A 49 -2.44 -7.98 -27.05
CA GLY A 49 -1.87 -9.21 -26.52
C GLY A 49 -2.81 -9.96 -25.58
N LEU A 50 -3.57 -9.23 -24.76
CA LEU A 50 -4.59 -9.79 -23.87
C LEU A 50 -5.85 -10.23 -24.61
N GLU A 51 -6.28 -9.49 -25.63
CA GLU A 51 -7.39 -9.90 -26.52
C GLU A 51 -7.05 -11.20 -27.29
N ASN A 52 -5.77 -11.37 -27.64
CA ASN A 52 -5.24 -12.60 -28.24
C ASN A 52 -5.07 -13.76 -27.25
N LEU A 53 -5.28 -13.59 -25.93
CA LEU A 53 -5.29 -14.71 -24.96
C LEU A 53 -6.51 -15.62 -25.08
N GLY A 54 -7.24 -15.51 -26.19
CA GLY A 54 -8.42 -16.30 -26.47
C GLY A 54 -9.59 -15.73 -25.71
N SER A 55 -10.47 -15.04 -26.44
CA SER A 55 -11.89 -15.32 -26.23
C SER A 55 -12.01 -16.83 -26.10
N ILE A 56 -12.35 -17.33 -24.90
CA ILE A 56 -12.83 -18.68 -24.73
C ILE A 56 -14.05 -18.72 -25.62
N LYS A 57 -13.84 -19.17 -26.86
CA LYS A 57 -14.89 -19.37 -27.83
C LYS A 57 -15.81 -20.35 -27.13
N ASN A 58 -16.97 -19.87 -26.65
CA ASN A 58 -18.01 -20.76 -26.20
C ASN A 58 -18.19 -21.71 -27.37
N ASP A 59 -17.83 -22.97 -27.16
CA ASP A 59 -18.03 -24.03 -28.13
C ASP A 59 -19.52 -23.97 -28.47
N GLU A 60 -19.88 -23.66 -29.72
CA GLU A 60 -21.30 -23.58 -30.14
C GLU A 60 -22.03 -24.87 -29.77
N LYS A 61 -21.32 -26.00 -29.73
CA LYS A 61 -21.86 -27.27 -29.23
C LYS A 61 -22.25 -27.25 -27.76
N LEU A 62 -21.56 -26.46 -26.94
CA LEU A 62 -21.90 -26.28 -25.53
C LEU A 62 -23.20 -25.50 -25.40
N GLU A 63 -23.38 -24.40 -26.14
CA GLU A 63 -24.63 -23.64 -26.15
C GLU A 63 -25.81 -24.48 -26.65
N ASP A 64 -25.65 -25.19 -27.77
CA ASP A 64 -26.69 -26.08 -28.29
C ASP A 64 -27.02 -27.21 -27.32
N SER A 65 -26.02 -27.80 -26.65
CA SER A 65 -26.25 -28.87 -25.66
C SER A 65 -26.94 -28.36 -24.38
N ILE A 66 -26.74 -27.10 -24.01
CA ILE A 66 -27.37 -26.47 -22.85
C ILE A 66 -28.80 -26.07 -23.21
N LEU A 67 -29.02 -25.48 -24.39
CA LEU A 67 -30.35 -25.14 -24.89
C LEU A 67 -31.19 -26.39 -25.11
N GLU A 68 -30.64 -27.46 -25.68
CA GLU A 68 -31.34 -28.73 -25.85
C GLU A 68 -31.74 -29.33 -24.49
N LYS A 69 -30.86 -29.30 -23.49
CA LYS A 69 -31.20 -29.73 -22.12
C LYS A 69 -32.29 -28.89 -21.48
N ILE A 70 -32.29 -27.57 -21.71
CA ILE A 70 -33.31 -26.66 -21.15
C ILE A 70 -34.67 -26.89 -21.83
N TYR A 71 -34.71 -27.10 -23.15
CA TYR A 71 -35.96 -27.37 -23.87
C TYR A 71 -36.50 -28.79 -23.63
N GLN A 72 -35.64 -29.81 -23.56
CA GLN A 72 -36.06 -31.16 -23.18
C GLN A 72 -36.52 -31.24 -21.73
N SER A 73 -35.95 -30.41 -20.84
CA SER A 73 -36.41 -30.29 -19.45
C SER A 73 -37.78 -29.62 -19.30
N ASN A 74 -38.25 -28.84 -20.28
CA ASN A 74 -39.52 -28.09 -20.20
C ASN A 74 -40.68 -28.71 -21.01
N ASN A 75 -40.40 -29.59 -21.98
CA ASN A 75 -41.42 -30.17 -22.86
C ASN A 75 -41.83 -31.62 -22.54
N GLN A 76 -41.27 -32.21 -21.48
CA GLN A 76 -41.87 -33.43 -20.91
C GLN A 76 -42.87 -33.02 -19.83
N PRO A 77 -44.19 -33.19 -20.02
CA PRO A 77 -45.13 -33.22 -18.91
C PRO A 77 -44.73 -34.42 -18.04
N GLY A 78 -43.89 -34.16 -17.04
CA GLY A 78 -43.30 -35.16 -16.18
C GLY A 78 -44.38 -35.96 -15.47
N LYS A 79 -44.61 -37.18 -15.94
CA LYS A 79 -44.66 -38.32 -15.02
C LYS A 79 -43.38 -38.26 -14.23
N ILE A 80 -43.51 -37.82 -12.98
CA ILE A 80 -42.42 -37.73 -12.01
C ILE A 80 -41.76 -39.11 -12.00
N PRO A 81 -40.51 -39.26 -12.46
CA PRO A 81 -39.79 -40.50 -12.23
C PRO A 81 -39.66 -40.64 -10.72
N GLU A 82 -40.21 -41.72 -10.16
CA GLU A 82 -39.90 -42.25 -8.84
C GLU A 82 -38.43 -42.62 -8.81
N ASN A 83 -37.58 -41.60 -8.76
CA ASN A 83 -36.20 -41.79 -8.47
C ASN A 83 -36.08 -41.47 -6.98
N ASN A 84 -35.82 -42.52 -6.22
CA ASN A 84 -35.53 -42.52 -4.79
C ASN A 84 -34.17 -41.85 -4.53
N TYR A 85 -33.97 -40.62 -5.02
CA TYR A 85 -33.07 -39.72 -4.34
C TYR A 85 -33.80 -39.37 -3.06
N ASP A 86 -33.41 -40.05 -1.98
CA ASP A 86 -33.61 -39.61 -0.62
C ASP A 86 -32.84 -38.28 -0.45
N VAL A 87 -33.32 -37.23 -1.11
CA VAL A 87 -33.12 -35.85 -0.68
C VAL A 87 -33.93 -35.73 0.59
N SER A 88 -33.39 -36.34 1.63
CA SER A 88 -33.66 -36.08 3.02
C SER A 88 -33.88 -34.59 3.11
N ARG A 89 -35.16 -34.21 3.18
CA ARG A 89 -35.59 -32.83 3.23
C ARG A 89 -34.90 -32.27 4.45
N ILE A 90 -33.78 -31.57 4.24
CA ILE A 90 -33.12 -30.79 5.28
C ILE A 90 -34.16 -29.73 5.59
N ARG A 91 -35.02 -30.07 6.54
CA ARG A 91 -36.06 -29.25 7.12
C ARG A 91 -35.30 -28.30 8.02
N VAL A 92 -34.49 -27.42 7.41
CA VAL A 92 -33.78 -26.34 8.09
C VAL A 92 -34.85 -25.56 8.82
N ARG A 93 -34.91 -25.76 10.14
CA ARG A 93 -35.87 -25.07 10.98
C ARG A 93 -35.58 -23.57 10.81
N PRO A 94 -36.58 -22.74 10.45
CA PRO A 94 -36.38 -21.31 10.21
C PRO A 94 -35.87 -20.53 11.44
N ALA A 95 -35.82 -21.17 12.61
CA ALA A 95 -35.26 -20.64 13.83
C ALA A 95 -33.75 -20.30 13.74
N PHE A 96 -32.96 -21.03 12.94
CA PHE A 96 -31.50 -20.82 12.85
C PHE A 96 -31.06 -19.90 11.70
N LEU A 97 -31.94 -19.61 10.74
CA LEU A 97 -31.61 -18.73 9.61
C LEU A 97 -31.49 -17.26 10.03
N LYS A 98 -32.32 -16.80 10.98
CA LYS A 98 -32.29 -15.41 11.47
C LYS A 98 -30.95 -15.02 12.12
N PRO A 99 -30.40 -15.77 13.10
CA PRO A 99 -29.11 -15.43 13.68
C PRO A 99 -27.95 -15.58 12.68
N ALA A 100 -28.02 -16.54 11.76
CA ALA A 100 -26.99 -16.72 10.73
C ALA A 100 -26.89 -15.52 9.77
N ILE A 101 -28.03 -14.94 9.36
CA ILE A 101 -28.06 -13.74 8.50
C ILE A 101 -27.48 -12.53 9.25
N ILE A 102 -27.85 -12.34 10.52
CA ILE A 102 -27.31 -11.25 11.34
C ILE A 102 -25.80 -11.42 11.51
N PHE A 103 -25.35 -12.63 11.85
CA PHE A 103 -23.93 -12.94 11.98
C PHE A 103 -23.17 -12.66 10.68
N LEU A 104 -23.69 -13.11 9.53
CA LEU A 104 -23.07 -12.87 8.23
C LEU A 104 -23.02 -11.38 7.89
N SER A 105 -24.09 -10.62 8.17
CA SER A 105 -24.11 -9.17 7.94
C SER A 105 -23.09 -8.44 8.81
N VAL A 106 -23.01 -8.78 10.10
CA VAL A 106 -22.03 -8.22 11.02
C VAL A 106 -20.62 -8.60 10.57
N PHE A 107 -20.39 -9.86 10.21
CA PHE A 107 -19.11 -10.35 9.70
C PHE A 107 -18.67 -9.58 8.45
N VAL A 108 -19.55 -9.41 7.46
CA VAL A 108 -19.27 -8.64 6.23
C VAL A 108 -18.99 -7.16 6.56
N PHE A 109 -19.76 -6.56 7.47
CA PHE A 109 -19.53 -5.19 7.91
C PHE A 109 -18.16 -5.01 8.58
N PHE A 110 -17.77 -5.94 9.45
CA PHE A 110 -16.46 -5.94 10.09
C PHE A 110 -15.34 -6.16 9.06
N THR A 111 -15.43 -7.16 8.18
CA THR A 111 -14.36 -7.41 7.20
C THR A 111 -14.16 -6.25 6.23
N LEU A 112 -15.24 -5.60 5.77
CA LEU A 112 -15.15 -4.40 4.93
C LEU A 112 -14.55 -3.21 5.67
N SER A 113 -14.92 -3.02 6.94
CA SER A 113 -14.37 -1.94 7.77
C SER A 113 -12.88 -2.14 8.02
N PHE A 114 -12.46 -3.37 8.33
CA PHE A 114 -11.04 -3.72 8.52
C PHE A 114 -10.21 -3.56 7.25
N ALA A 115 -10.75 -3.94 6.07
CA ALA A 115 -10.05 -3.77 4.80
C ALA A 115 -9.71 -2.29 4.52
N GLY A 116 -10.64 -1.37 4.84
CA GLY A 116 -10.40 0.07 4.73
C GLY A 116 -9.29 0.56 5.67
N THR A 117 -9.27 0.06 6.92
CA THR A 117 -8.21 0.41 7.89
C THR A 117 -6.85 -0.09 7.47
N VAL A 118 -6.74 -1.33 6.96
CA VAL A 118 -5.47 -1.89 6.47
C VAL A 118 -4.95 -1.05 5.31
N TYR A 119 -5.81 -0.68 4.36
CA TYR A 119 -5.42 0.18 3.24
C TYR A 119 -4.93 1.55 3.69
N ALA A 120 -5.65 2.19 4.62
CA ALA A 120 -5.23 3.48 5.19
C ALA A 120 -3.93 3.38 6.01
N SER A 121 -3.64 2.21 6.59
CA SER A 121 -2.40 1.99 7.34
C SER A 121 -1.16 1.85 6.45
N GLU A 122 -1.31 1.59 5.14
CA GLU A 122 -0.18 1.30 4.24
C GLU A 122 0.83 2.46 4.19
N SER A 123 0.34 3.70 4.19
CA SER A 123 1.16 4.92 4.18
C SER A 123 1.59 5.39 5.57
N SER A 124 1.20 4.70 6.64
CA SER A 124 1.55 5.11 8.00
C SER A 124 3.04 4.89 8.30
N LEU A 125 3.63 5.84 9.02
CA LEU A 125 5.01 5.80 9.51
C LEU A 125 5.09 5.40 10.99
N PRO A 126 6.26 4.95 11.48
CA PRO A 126 6.47 4.73 12.90
C PRO A 126 6.05 5.93 13.76
N GLY A 127 5.31 5.65 14.83
CA GLY A 127 4.73 6.67 15.72
C GLY A 127 3.31 7.12 15.35
N GLU A 128 2.82 6.77 14.16
CA GLU A 128 1.43 7.05 13.76
C GLU A 128 0.48 5.94 14.25
N ALA A 129 -0.78 6.31 14.57
CA ALA A 129 -1.73 5.42 15.23
C ALA A 129 -2.03 4.12 14.45
N LEU A 130 -2.01 4.19 13.11
CA LEU A 130 -2.31 3.03 12.24
C LEU A 130 -1.08 2.14 11.97
N TYR A 131 0.11 2.53 12.42
CA TYR A 131 1.33 1.79 12.12
C TYR A 131 1.34 0.39 12.74
N SER A 132 0.81 0.23 13.95
CA SER A 132 0.68 -1.09 14.60
C SER A 132 -0.20 -2.05 13.80
N VAL A 133 -1.22 -1.52 13.10
CA VAL A 133 -2.10 -2.32 12.23
C VAL A 133 -1.33 -2.81 11.01
N LYS A 134 -0.54 -1.93 10.37
CA LYS A 134 0.36 -2.29 9.27
C LYS A 134 1.33 -3.40 9.69
N ARG A 135 1.95 -3.27 10.86
CA ARG A 135 2.87 -4.29 11.41
C ARG A 135 2.20 -5.64 11.60
N THR A 136 1.02 -5.65 12.25
CA THR A 136 0.26 -6.89 12.47
C THR A 136 -0.11 -7.57 11.15
N TYR A 137 -0.48 -6.80 10.14
CA TYR A 137 -0.80 -7.32 8.82
C TYR A 137 0.43 -7.94 8.12
N GLU A 138 1.58 -7.30 8.22
CA GLU A 138 2.83 -7.83 7.66
C GLU A 138 3.32 -9.08 8.38
N ASP A 139 3.21 -9.14 9.71
CA ASP A 139 3.52 -10.36 10.48
C ASP A 139 2.64 -11.53 10.05
N ALA A 140 1.34 -11.28 9.82
CA ALA A 140 0.44 -12.29 9.27
C ALA A 140 0.87 -12.74 7.87
N GLN A 141 1.31 -11.81 7.00
CA GLN A 141 1.84 -12.18 5.69
C GLN A 141 3.05 -13.11 5.79
N ILE A 142 3.95 -12.91 6.75
CA ILE A 142 5.09 -13.82 6.97
C ILE A 142 4.59 -15.23 7.32
N VAL A 143 3.65 -15.34 8.28
CA VAL A 143 3.13 -16.63 8.75
C VAL A 143 2.41 -17.42 7.65
N PHE A 144 1.68 -16.73 6.77
CA PHE A 144 0.88 -17.38 5.72
C PHE A 144 1.60 -17.52 4.37
N THR A 145 2.80 -16.96 4.21
CA THR A 145 3.54 -17.03 2.95
C THR A 145 4.34 -18.33 2.85
N PRO A 146 4.20 -19.11 1.75
CA PRO A 146 5.02 -20.29 1.54
C PRO A 146 6.50 -19.93 1.37
N TYR A 147 7.39 -20.81 1.84
CA TYR A 147 8.86 -20.63 1.76
C TYR A 147 9.38 -20.27 0.35
N SER A 148 8.76 -20.79 -0.71
CA SER A 148 9.13 -20.48 -2.10
C SER A 148 8.92 -19.02 -2.50
N ASN A 149 8.06 -18.29 -1.77
CA ASN A 149 7.72 -16.88 -2.03
C ASN A 149 8.25 -15.92 -0.94
N GLU A 150 8.82 -16.43 0.15
CA GLU A 150 9.35 -15.60 1.25
C GLU A 150 10.36 -14.56 0.75
N GLY A 151 11.24 -14.93 -0.17
CA GLY A 151 12.22 -14.01 -0.74
C GLY A 151 11.61 -12.75 -1.37
N LYS A 152 10.50 -12.90 -2.10
CA LYS A 152 9.77 -11.77 -2.68
C LYS A 152 9.09 -10.92 -1.61
N LEU A 153 8.58 -11.57 -0.55
CA LEU A 153 7.95 -10.88 0.57
C LEU A 153 8.97 -10.02 1.34
N TYR A 154 10.10 -10.60 1.72
CA TYR A 154 11.18 -9.88 2.40
C TYR A 154 11.74 -8.74 1.55
N PHE A 155 11.82 -8.92 0.23
CA PHE A 155 12.22 -7.84 -0.68
C PHE A 155 11.20 -6.69 -0.69
N SER A 156 9.90 -7.00 -0.67
CA SER A 156 8.84 -5.99 -0.54
C SER A 156 8.96 -5.23 0.79
N PHE A 157 9.14 -5.94 1.90
CA PHE A 157 9.33 -5.32 3.22
C PHE A 157 10.58 -4.47 3.29
N LEU A 158 11.70 -4.93 2.74
CA LEU A 158 12.94 -4.16 2.65
C LEU A 158 12.70 -2.80 1.97
N ASN A 159 12.05 -2.79 0.81
CA ASN A 159 11.75 -1.54 0.10
C ASN A 159 10.82 -0.63 0.91
N LYS A 160 9.82 -1.18 1.60
CA LYS A 160 8.95 -0.41 2.50
C LYS A 160 9.73 0.24 3.64
N ARG A 161 10.58 -0.52 4.34
CA ARG A 161 11.38 0.01 5.46
C ARG A 161 12.36 1.08 5.01
N ILE A 162 13.00 0.88 3.86
CA ILE A 162 13.85 1.87 3.22
C ILE A 162 13.08 3.17 2.95
N PHE A 163 11.87 3.08 2.37
CA PHE A 163 11.03 4.23 2.08
C PHE A 163 10.55 4.95 3.35
N GLU A 164 10.18 4.20 4.39
CA GLU A 164 9.77 4.79 5.66
C GLU A 164 10.93 5.50 6.38
N ALA A 165 12.12 4.90 6.36
CA ALA A 165 13.32 5.51 6.92
C ALA A 165 13.68 6.79 6.17
N ASP A 166 13.64 6.77 4.83
CA ASP A 166 13.86 7.97 4.01
C ASP A 166 12.84 9.06 4.33
N ASN A 167 11.54 8.73 4.42
CA ASN A 167 10.51 9.70 4.77
C ASN A 167 10.73 10.31 6.15
N LEU A 168 11.03 9.50 7.18
CA LEU A 168 11.32 10.01 8.53
C LEU A 168 12.57 10.89 8.54
N LEU A 169 13.62 10.51 7.80
CA LEU A 169 14.85 11.28 7.71
C LEU A 169 14.72 12.57 6.89
N ASN A 170 13.69 12.71 6.05
CA ASN A 170 13.44 13.89 5.24
C ASN A 170 12.34 14.81 5.80
N ARG A 171 11.70 14.46 6.92
CA ARG A 171 10.74 15.38 7.59
C ARG A 171 11.47 16.49 8.36
N ASP A 172 10.85 17.67 8.41
CA ASP A 172 11.37 18.87 9.10
C ASP A 172 11.20 18.82 10.63
N ASP A 173 10.45 17.85 11.14
CA ASP A 173 10.19 17.67 12.57
C ASP A 173 11.39 17.06 13.31
N ALA A 174 11.32 17.09 14.64
CA ALA A 174 12.30 16.43 15.49
C ALA A 174 12.25 14.91 15.20
N ILE A 175 13.39 14.37 14.79
CA ILE A 175 13.51 12.96 14.45
C ILE A 175 13.30 12.13 15.72
N ASN A 176 12.39 11.17 15.65
CA ASN A 176 12.33 10.11 16.63
C ASN A 176 13.49 9.12 16.36
N GLU A 177 14.60 9.30 17.07
CA GLU A 177 15.82 8.50 16.89
C GLU A 177 15.56 7.01 17.07
N GLU A 178 14.77 6.63 18.08
CA GLU A 178 14.41 5.24 18.37
C GLU A 178 13.66 4.60 17.20
N ALA A 179 12.70 5.33 16.62
CA ALA A 179 11.95 4.85 15.46
C ALA A 179 12.84 4.60 14.24
N VAL A 180 13.79 5.51 13.97
CA VAL A 180 14.72 5.36 12.85
C VAL A 180 15.73 4.24 13.10
N GLU A 181 16.26 4.10 14.32
CA GLU A 181 17.16 2.99 14.69
C GLU A 181 16.48 1.63 14.52
N ASN A 182 15.23 1.50 14.98
CA ASN A 182 14.43 0.29 14.79
C ASN A 182 14.23 -0.01 13.30
N LEU A 183 13.88 0.99 12.48
CA LEU A 183 13.76 0.79 11.04
C LEU A 183 15.07 0.35 10.38
N LEU A 184 16.22 0.93 10.77
CA LEU A 184 17.52 0.53 10.22
C LEU A 184 17.86 -0.92 10.58
N GLY A 185 17.54 -1.36 11.81
CA GLY A 185 17.68 -2.77 12.21
C GLY A 185 16.79 -3.71 11.39
N GLU A 186 15.53 -3.30 11.13
CA GLU A 186 14.63 -4.06 10.27
C GLU A 186 15.10 -4.09 8.80
N ILE A 187 15.68 -3.00 8.30
CA ILE A 187 16.29 -2.96 6.96
C ILE A 187 17.42 -3.99 6.87
N ASP A 188 18.31 -4.05 7.86
CA ASP A 188 19.39 -5.04 7.87
C ASP A 188 18.87 -6.47 7.89
N PHE A 189 17.89 -6.74 8.74
CA PHE A 189 17.26 -8.05 8.84
C PHE A 189 16.65 -8.48 7.50
N ASN A 190 15.82 -7.63 6.89
CA ASN A 190 15.17 -7.92 5.61
C ASN A 190 16.19 -8.02 4.46
N TYR A 191 17.25 -7.19 4.48
CA TYR A 191 18.33 -7.27 3.50
C TYR A 191 19.08 -8.61 3.59
N GLY A 192 19.38 -9.07 4.82
CA GLY A 192 19.96 -10.38 5.08
C GLY A 192 19.09 -11.51 4.55
N LYS A 193 17.77 -11.47 4.81
CA LYS A 193 16.82 -12.44 4.24
C LYS A 193 16.77 -12.41 2.71
N CYS A 194 16.83 -11.24 2.09
CA CYS A 194 16.90 -11.13 0.64
C CYS A 194 18.18 -11.78 0.06
N LEU A 195 19.31 -11.70 0.77
CA LEU A 195 20.55 -12.38 0.39
C LEU A 195 20.42 -13.90 0.52
N GLU A 196 19.89 -14.39 1.65
CA GLU A 196 19.65 -15.82 1.91
C GLU A 196 18.78 -16.46 0.81
N HIS A 197 17.69 -15.79 0.44
CA HIS A 197 16.76 -16.27 -0.58
C HIS A 197 17.14 -15.88 -2.03
N LYS A 198 18.31 -15.25 -2.25
CA LYS A 198 18.77 -14.77 -3.58
C LYS A 198 17.70 -13.95 -4.31
N SER A 199 17.02 -13.07 -3.57
CA SER A 199 15.85 -12.33 -4.05
C SER A 199 16.17 -11.07 -4.86
N PHE A 200 17.44 -10.66 -4.87
CA PHE A 200 17.91 -9.54 -5.67
C PHE A 200 18.08 -9.93 -7.15
N GLY A 201 17.67 -9.04 -8.05
CA GLY A 201 18.05 -9.13 -9.46
C GLY A 201 19.55 -8.90 -9.66
N LYS A 202 20.02 -9.10 -10.90
CA LYS A 202 21.42 -8.82 -11.27
C LYS A 202 21.73 -7.35 -10.97
N ASN A 203 22.60 -7.10 -10.00
CA ASN A 203 23.08 -5.80 -9.50
C ASN A 203 22.16 -5.05 -8.52
N ASP A 204 20.96 -5.55 -8.21
CA ASP A 204 20.06 -4.84 -7.29
C ASP A 204 20.58 -4.82 -5.85
N GLY A 205 21.23 -5.91 -5.41
CA GLY A 205 21.77 -6.02 -4.06
C GLY A 205 22.84 -4.98 -3.75
N GLU A 206 23.73 -4.67 -4.70
CA GLU A 206 24.78 -3.65 -4.53
C GLU A 206 24.17 -2.24 -4.49
N ARG A 207 23.22 -1.96 -5.40
CA ARG A 207 22.54 -0.66 -5.46
C ARG A 207 21.76 -0.38 -4.17
N ILE A 208 21.02 -1.37 -3.69
CA ILE A 208 20.25 -1.27 -2.45
C ILE A 208 21.19 -1.13 -1.25
N GLY A 209 22.29 -1.88 -1.20
CA GLY A 209 23.30 -1.73 -0.14
C GLY A 209 23.88 -0.31 -0.08
N LYS A 210 24.22 0.29 -1.23
CA LYS A 210 24.66 1.70 -1.29
C LYS A 210 23.59 2.66 -0.76
N PHE A 211 22.33 2.42 -1.10
CA PHE A 211 21.22 3.24 -0.61
C PHE A 211 21.05 3.15 0.91
N ILE A 212 21.10 1.94 1.47
CA ILE A 212 21.02 1.70 2.92
C ILE A 212 22.16 2.42 3.65
N ASN A 213 23.38 2.39 3.11
CA ASN A 213 24.50 3.13 3.68
C ASN A 213 24.26 4.65 3.64
N GLY A 214 23.71 5.19 2.55
CA GLY A 214 23.34 6.60 2.47
C GLY A 214 22.29 7.01 3.52
N LEU A 215 21.32 6.14 3.82
CA LEU A 215 20.35 6.39 4.90
C LEU A 215 21.03 6.44 6.27
N ARG A 216 21.99 5.54 6.55
CA ARG A 216 22.76 5.54 7.80
C ARG A 216 23.57 6.83 7.97
N GLU A 217 24.26 7.24 6.92
CA GLU A 217 25.05 8.49 6.92
C GLU A 217 24.15 9.70 7.18
N THR A 218 22.98 9.73 6.53
CA THR A 218 21.99 10.80 6.73
C THR A 218 21.47 10.83 8.16
N PHE A 219 21.13 9.67 8.72
CA PHE A 219 20.71 9.55 10.12
C PHE A 219 21.79 10.03 11.09
N GLN A 220 23.03 9.57 10.94
CA GLN A 220 24.16 9.99 11.78
C GLN A 220 24.40 11.50 11.71
N LYS A 221 24.31 12.09 10.50
CA LYS A 221 24.45 13.53 10.30
C LYS A 221 23.35 14.32 11.02
N ARG A 222 22.09 13.91 10.91
CA ARG A 222 20.98 14.61 11.59
C ARG A 222 21.03 14.43 13.11
N ARG A 223 21.39 13.23 13.60
CA ARG A 223 21.60 12.97 15.03
C ARG A 223 22.71 13.87 15.61
N GLY A 224 23.85 13.94 14.94
CA GLY A 224 24.96 14.81 15.35
C GLY A 224 24.62 16.31 15.32
N ALA A 225 23.79 16.75 14.36
CA ALA A 225 23.32 18.13 14.30
C ALA A 225 22.36 18.48 15.46
N ASN A 226 21.48 17.56 15.86
CA ASN A 226 20.56 17.76 16.98
C ASN A 226 21.27 17.85 18.34
N CYS A 227 22.34 17.09 18.56
CA CYS A 227 23.15 17.20 19.78
C CYS A 227 23.77 18.60 19.95
N ASN A 228 24.13 19.28 18.86
CA ASN A 228 24.67 20.64 18.91
C ASN A 228 23.58 21.70 19.16
N SER A 229 22.34 21.45 18.74
CA SER A 229 21.21 22.38 18.93
C SER A 229 20.75 22.46 20.39
N TYR A 230 20.72 21.32 21.11
CA TYR A 230 20.39 21.30 22.54
C TYR A 230 21.44 22.00 23.42
N GLY A 231 22.73 21.97 23.01
CA GLY A 231 23.79 22.72 23.69
C GLY A 231 23.65 24.25 23.56
N GLN A 232 22.99 24.73 22.51
CA GLN A 232 22.77 26.16 22.27
C GLN A 232 21.55 26.69 23.04
N GLN A 233 20.44 25.95 23.08
CA GLN A 233 19.26 26.34 23.89
C GLN A 233 19.52 26.29 25.41
N ALA A 234 20.38 25.40 25.89
CA ALA A 234 20.79 25.38 27.30
C ALA A 234 21.63 26.61 27.69
N ASN A 235 22.49 27.11 26.79
CA ASN A 235 23.29 28.31 27.01
C ASN A 235 22.47 29.60 26.92
N ASP A 236 21.48 29.67 26.02
CA ASP A 236 20.58 30.83 25.92
C ASP A 236 19.67 30.97 27.15
N ASN A 237 19.20 29.85 27.72
CA ASN A 237 18.42 29.86 28.96
C ASN A 237 19.28 30.22 30.19
N GLN A 238 20.54 29.80 30.25
CA GLN A 238 21.46 30.22 31.33
C GLN A 238 21.81 31.72 31.25
N ASN A 239 21.95 32.28 30.05
CA ASN A 239 22.14 33.72 29.86
C ASN A 239 20.91 34.53 30.27
N LEU A 240 19.70 34.00 30.04
CA LEU A 240 18.45 34.67 30.45
C LEU A 240 18.29 34.72 31.99
N GLU A 241 18.70 33.68 32.71
CA GLU A 241 18.67 33.68 34.18
C GLU A 241 19.75 34.59 34.78
N GLN A 242 20.95 34.65 34.18
CA GLN A 242 21.99 35.58 34.61
C GLN A 242 21.61 37.05 34.34
N GLN A 243 20.93 37.35 33.23
CA GLN A 243 20.39 38.69 32.97
C GLN A 243 19.30 39.08 33.98
N LYS A 244 18.39 38.16 34.35
CA LYS A 244 17.37 38.42 35.37
C LYS A 244 17.98 38.68 36.76
N GLY A 245 19.06 37.98 37.11
CA GLY A 245 19.83 38.23 38.33
C GLY A 245 20.44 39.64 38.38
N ASN A 246 21.03 40.10 37.27
CA ASN A 246 21.66 41.42 37.19
C ASN A 246 20.64 42.58 37.20
N ILE A 247 19.45 42.40 36.62
CA ILE A 247 18.38 43.41 36.65
C ILE A 247 17.89 43.65 38.09
N ASN A 248 17.72 42.58 38.88
CA ASN A 248 17.26 42.69 40.27
C ASN A 248 18.28 43.39 41.20
N GLN A 249 19.58 43.19 40.99
CA GLN A 249 20.61 43.87 41.77
C GLN A 249 20.69 45.38 41.50
N ASN A 250 20.42 45.80 40.25
CA ASN A 250 20.41 47.22 39.91
C ASN A 250 19.17 47.95 40.46
N ILE A 251 18.02 47.27 40.58
CA ILE A 251 16.82 47.85 41.19
C ILE A 251 17.03 48.10 42.69
N GLN A 252 17.68 47.18 43.42
CA GLN A 252 17.97 47.36 44.84
C GLN A 252 18.97 48.50 45.13
N LYS A 253 19.96 48.73 44.26
CA LYS A 253 20.91 49.84 44.42
C LYS A 253 20.27 51.21 44.18
N SER A 254 19.28 51.30 43.31
CA SER A 254 18.56 52.55 43.04
C SER A 254 17.69 52.99 44.24
N GLN A 255 17.11 52.05 44.99
CA GLN A 255 16.26 52.37 46.15
C GLN A 255 17.03 52.83 47.40
N ASN A 256 18.31 52.48 47.52
CA ASN A 256 19.15 52.89 48.66
C ASN A 256 19.85 54.25 48.47
N GLY A 257 19.78 54.86 47.28
CA GLY A 257 20.41 56.15 46.96
C GLY A 257 19.52 57.39 47.16
N GLN A 258 18.30 57.25 47.68
CA GLN A 258 17.34 58.36 47.87
C GLN A 258 16.97 58.62 49.34
N LYS A 259 17.80 58.18 50.29
CA LYS A 259 17.65 58.52 51.71
C LYS A 259 18.74 59.48 52.17
#